data_AF-A0A2J6JCY6-F1
#
_entry.id   AF-A0A2J6JCY6-F1
#
_cell.length_a   1.000
_cell.length_b   1.000
_cell.length_c   1.000
_cell.angle_alpha   90.00
_cell.angle_beta   90.00
_cell.angle_gamma   90.00
#
_symmetry.space_group_name_H-M   'P 1'
#
loop_
_entity.id
_entity.type
_entity.pdbx_description
1 polymer ?
#
loop_
_entity_poly.entity_id
_entity_poly.type
_entity_poly.pdbx_seq_one_letter_code
_entity_poly.pdbx_strand_id
1 'polypeptide(L)'
;RIGDLAYRGVLAQAFDGSVQGYAFLVEFALFAIPYFVLKRERFRNDPTKLFLCACSVILAVVTNRFNVFLIGMDMGPGWNYFPSVGEFAITFAFVAFGVVLYKIGVNYLPILEEEHK
;
A
#
# COMPACT_ATOMS: atom_id res chain seq x y z
N ARG A 1 9.30 -3.72 10.97
CA ARG A 1 8.34 -4.85 11.02
C ARG A 1 9.03 -6.22 11.10
N ILE A 2 9.86 -6.63 10.11
CA ILE A 2 10.59 -7.92 10.19
C ILE A 2 11.43 -8.04 11.47
N GLY A 3 12.15 -6.97 11.85
CA GLY A 3 12.94 -6.97 13.09
C GLY A 3 12.11 -7.18 14.36
N ASP A 4 10.88 -6.70 14.40
CA ASP A 4 9.96 -6.91 15.54
C ASP A 4 9.46 -8.37 15.58
N LEU A 5 9.12 -8.95 14.42
CA LEU A 5 8.73 -10.37 14.33
C LEU A 5 9.88 -11.31 14.67
N ALA A 6 11.11 -10.96 14.24
CA ALA A 6 12.32 -11.71 14.57
C ALA A 6 12.64 -11.62 16.07
N TYR A 7 12.55 -10.42 16.65
CA TYR A 7 12.75 -10.19 18.08
C TYR A 7 11.74 -10.97 18.94
N ARG A 8 10.48 -11.04 18.49
CA ARG A 8 9.41 -11.82 19.15
C ARG A 8 9.48 -13.32 18.87
N GLY A 9 10.39 -13.78 18.01
CA GLY A 9 10.54 -15.19 17.64
C GLY A 9 9.39 -15.77 16.79
N VAL A 10 8.49 -14.93 16.28
CA VAL A 10 7.28 -15.35 15.54
C VAL A 10 7.47 -15.35 14.03
N LEU A 11 8.66 -15.02 13.52
CA LEU A 11 8.92 -14.90 12.09
C LEU A 11 8.61 -16.20 11.32
N ALA A 12 8.80 -17.37 11.95
CA ALA A 12 8.46 -18.66 11.35
C ALA A 12 6.96 -18.84 11.09
N GLN A 13 6.09 -18.14 11.85
CA GLN A 13 4.63 -18.17 11.65
C GLN A 13 4.23 -17.52 10.31
N ALA A 14 5.10 -16.74 9.68
CA ALA A 14 4.84 -16.26 8.32
C ALA A 14 4.71 -17.42 7.29
N PHE A 15 5.28 -18.59 7.60
CA PHE A 15 5.37 -19.75 6.71
C PHE A 15 4.59 -20.96 7.22
N ASP A 16 3.72 -20.79 8.22
CA ASP A 16 2.92 -21.88 8.80
C ASP A 16 1.71 -22.30 7.92
N GLY A 17 1.46 -21.57 6.83
CA GLY A 17 0.35 -21.81 5.91
C GLY A 17 -0.99 -21.23 6.37
N SER A 18 -1.00 -20.44 7.45
CA SER A 18 -2.18 -19.69 7.91
C SER A 18 -2.54 -18.55 6.96
N VAL A 19 -3.80 -18.10 7.04
CA VAL A 19 -4.28 -16.93 6.28
C VAL A 19 -3.46 -15.69 6.66
N GLN A 20 -3.13 -15.53 7.94
CA GLN A 20 -2.30 -14.44 8.46
C GLN A 20 -0.88 -14.48 7.88
N GLY A 21 -0.27 -15.67 7.84
CA GLY A 21 1.06 -15.88 7.26
C GLY A 21 1.10 -15.53 5.78
N TYR A 22 0.18 -16.08 4.98
CA TYR A 22 0.11 -15.77 3.55
C TYR A 22 -0.17 -14.28 3.29
N ALA A 23 -1.10 -13.67 4.04
CA ALA A 23 -1.41 -12.27 3.87
C ALA A 23 -0.22 -11.35 4.22
N PHE A 24 0.57 -11.73 5.23
CA PHE A 24 1.84 -11.06 5.53
C PHE A 24 2.87 -11.22 4.41
N LEU A 25 3.02 -12.43 3.84
CA LEU A 25 3.96 -12.67 2.74
C LEU A 25 3.59 -11.88 1.48
N VAL A 26 2.30 -11.82 1.13
CA VAL A 26 1.80 -11.01 0.00
C VAL A 26 2.10 -9.53 0.23
N GLU A 27 1.78 -9.01 1.42
CA GLU A 27 2.08 -7.62 1.77
C GLU A 27 3.59 -7.33 1.68
N PHE A 28 4.41 -8.22 2.21
CA PHE A 28 5.87 -8.08 2.17
C PHE A 28 6.39 -8.09 0.73
N ALA A 29 5.87 -8.98 -0.12
CA ALA A 29 6.23 -9.04 -1.53
C ALA A 29 5.88 -7.74 -2.27
N LEU A 30 4.69 -7.18 -2.03
CA LEU A 30 4.24 -5.93 -2.67
C LEU A 30 5.12 -4.72 -2.32
N PHE A 31 5.74 -4.70 -1.14
CA PHE A 31 6.76 -3.71 -0.77
C PHE A 31 8.15 -4.06 -1.31
N ALA A 32 8.54 -5.34 -1.27
CA ALA A 32 9.86 -5.79 -1.68
C ALA A 32 10.10 -5.63 -3.19
N ILE A 33 9.10 -5.95 -4.02
CA ILE A 33 9.18 -5.85 -5.48
C ILE A 33 9.63 -4.44 -5.94
N PRO A 34 8.90 -3.35 -5.63
CA PRO A 34 9.31 -2.01 -6.08
C PRO A 34 10.66 -1.60 -5.49
N TYR A 35 10.97 -1.98 -4.25
CA TYR A 35 12.26 -1.71 -3.63
C TYR A 35 13.42 -2.31 -4.43
N PHE A 36 13.32 -3.56 -4.88
CA PHE A 36 14.37 -4.21 -5.66
C PHE A 36 14.40 -3.75 -7.13
N VAL A 37 13.24 -3.48 -7.73
CA VAL A 37 13.15 -2.99 -9.11
C VAL A 37 13.79 -1.61 -9.23
N LEU A 38 13.49 -0.68 -8.30
CA LEU A 38 13.98 0.69 -8.37
C LEU A 38 15.46 0.86 -7.99
N LYS A 39 16.13 -0.17 -7.47
CA LYS A 39 17.59 -0.15 -7.25
C LYS A 39 18.39 -0.01 -8.55
N ARG A 40 17.84 -0.44 -9.68
CA ARG A 40 18.53 -0.39 -10.97
C ARG A 40 18.11 0.87 -11.72
N GLU A 41 19.10 1.69 -12.07
CA GLU A 41 18.90 2.97 -12.78
C GLU A 41 18.10 2.80 -14.09
N ARG A 42 18.35 1.72 -14.84
CA ARG A 42 17.61 1.38 -16.06
C ARG A 42 16.09 1.32 -15.86
N PHE A 43 15.61 0.91 -14.69
CA PHE A 43 14.18 0.81 -14.40
C PHE A 43 13.58 2.10 -13.84
N ARG A 44 14.41 3.02 -13.35
CA ARG A 44 13.99 4.35 -12.92
C ARG A 44 13.70 5.30 -14.10
N ASN A 45 14.26 5.01 -15.28
CA ASN A 45 14.04 5.81 -16.49
C ASN A 45 12.89 5.28 -17.36
N ASP A 46 12.21 4.20 -16.94
CA ASP A 46 11.10 3.59 -17.66
C ASP A 46 9.77 4.02 -17.00
N PRO A 47 8.96 4.88 -17.64
CA PRO A 47 7.73 5.39 -17.06
C PRO A 47 6.71 4.31 -16.70
N THR A 48 6.62 3.24 -17.50
CA THR A 48 5.69 2.13 -17.24
C THR A 48 6.11 1.36 -16.00
N LYS A 49 7.40 1.11 -15.82
CA LYS A 49 7.90 0.43 -14.62
C LYS A 49 7.75 1.27 -13.37
N LEU A 50 7.98 2.57 -13.46
CA LEU A 50 7.72 3.50 -12.36
C LEU A 50 6.24 3.46 -11.94
N PHE A 51 5.32 3.49 -12.92
CA PHE A 51 3.89 3.39 -12.66
C PHE A 51 3.50 2.08 -11.96
N LEU A 52 3.99 0.93 -12.47
CA LEU A 52 3.74 -0.37 -11.85
C LEU A 52 4.31 -0.45 -10.44
N CYS A 53 5.49 0.12 -10.19
CA CYS A 53 6.06 0.20 -8.85
C CYS A 53 5.18 1.04 -7.92
N ALA A 54 4.67 2.19 -8.38
CA ALA A 54 3.75 3.02 -7.61
C ALA A 54 2.46 2.26 -7.28
N CYS A 55 1.85 1.57 -8.24
CA CYS A 55 0.70 0.70 -8.01
C CYS A 55 0.99 -0.40 -6.99
N SER A 56 2.15 -1.06 -7.08
CA SER A 56 2.57 -2.09 -6.12
C SER A 56 2.65 -1.52 -4.70
N VAL A 57 3.25 -0.34 -4.52
CA VAL A 57 3.33 0.31 -3.20
C VAL A 57 1.95 0.68 -2.67
N ILE A 58 1.07 1.23 -3.51
CA ILE A 58 -0.31 1.56 -3.12
C ILE A 58 -1.04 0.30 -2.65
N LEU A 59 -0.95 -0.79 -3.43
CA LEU A 59 -1.54 -2.07 -3.07
C LEU A 59 -0.95 -2.61 -1.77
N ALA A 60 0.37 -2.50 -1.56
CA ALA A 60 1.02 -2.92 -0.32
C ALA A 60 0.45 -2.20 0.91
N VAL A 61 0.23 -0.88 0.81
CA VAL A 61 -0.38 -0.07 1.88
C VAL A 61 -1.84 -0.46 2.12
N VAL A 62 -2.61 -0.72 1.07
CA VAL A 62 -4.00 -1.17 1.18
C VAL A 62 -4.09 -2.55 1.83
N THR A 63 -3.27 -3.50 1.38
CA THR A 63 -3.16 -4.84 1.99
C THR A 63 -2.71 -4.75 3.44
N ASN A 64 -1.78 -3.85 3.79
CA ASN A 64 -1.39 -3.60 5.17
C ASN A 64 -2.58 -3.19 6.05
N ARG A 65 -3.46 -2.32 5.53
CA ARG A 65 -4.67 -1.90 6.25
C ARG A 65 -5.62 -3.06 6.48
N PHE A 66 -5.86 -3.90 5.47
CA PHE A 66 -6.67 -5.11 5.66
C PHE A 66 -6.02 -6.11 6.61
N ASN A 67 -4.70 -6.28 6.55
CA ASN A 67 -3.98 -7.17 7.46
C ASN A 67 -4.14 -6.74 8.91
N VAL A 68 -4.09 -5.45 9.21
CA VAL A 68 -4.23 -4.93 10.58
C VAL A 68 -5.67 -4.96 11.07
N PHE A 69 -6.64 -4.64 10.22
CA PHE A 69 -8.05 -4.47 10.64
C PHE A 69 -8.93 -5.70 10.47
N LEU A 70 -8.60 -6.61 9.55
CA LEU A 70 -9.45 -7.76 9.20
C LEU A 70 -8.80 -9.10 9.51
N ILE A 71 -7.51 -9.26 9.21
CA ILE A 71 -6.86 -10.58 9.22
C ILE A 71 -6.09 -10.85 10.52
N GLY A 72 -5.36 -9.85 11.01
CA GLY A 72 -4.52 -9.94 12.21
C GLY A 72 -5.22 -9.55 13.50
N MET A 73 -6.47 -9.10 13.43
CA MET A 73 -7.26 -8.71 14.59
C MET A 73 -8.21 -9.84 14.98
N ASP A 74 -8.03 -10.40 16.17
CA ASP A 74 -9.03 -11.29 16.78
C ASP A 74 -10.01 -10.42 17.60
N MET A 75 -11.25 -10.32 17.14
CA MET A 75 -12.30 -9.50 17.77
C MET A 75 -13.06 -10.26 18.86
N GLY A 76 -12.68 -11.51 19.15
CA GLY A 76 -13.38 -12.37 20.10
C GLY A 76 -14.65 -13.03 19.54
N PRO A 77 -15.30 -13.89 20.32
CA PRO A 77 -16.41 -14.72 19.83
C PRO A 77 -17.62 -13.88 19.42
N GLY A 78 -18.10 -14.11 18.19
CA GLY A 78 -19.33 -13.52 17.64
C GLY A 78 -19.16 -12.20 16.88
N TRP A 79 -17.96 -11.63 16.85
CA TRP A 79 -17.69 -10.35 16.19
C TRP A 79 -16.80 -10.55 14.96
N ASN A 80 -17.31 -10.19 13.79
CA ASN A 80 -16.54 -10.09 12.56
C ASN A 80 -16.76 -8.69 11.99
N TYR A 81 -15.71 -7.88 11.90
CA TYR A 81 -15.79 -6.60 11.21
C TYR A 81 -15.53 -6.81 9.73
N PHE A 82 -16.45 -6.34 8.89
CA PHE A 82 -16.23 -6.18 7.47
C PHE A 82 -16.67 -4.76 7.10
N PRO A 83 -15.81 -3.99 6.40
CA PRO A 83 -16.10 -2.61 6.08
C PRO A 83 -17.38 -2.49 5.26
N SER A 84 -18.23 -1.57 5.68
CA SER A 84 -19.44 -1.19 5.00
C SER A 84 -19.14 -0.43 3.71
N VAL A 85 -20.12 -0.40 2.80
CA VAL A 85 -20.04 0.38 1.56
C VAL A 85 -19.77 1.87 1.85
N GLY A 86 -20.31 2.40 2.96
CA GLY A 86 -20.08 3.78 3.39
C GLY A 86 -18.62 4.06 3.76
N GLU A 87 -17.95 3.12 4.43
CA GLU A 87 -16.53 3.28 4.81
C GLU A 87 -15.62 3.27 3.59
N PHE A 88 -15.92 2.42 2.61
CA PHE A 88 -15.24 2.46 1.30
C PHE A 88 -15.50 3.77 0.57
N ALA A 89 -16.76 4.23 0.54
CA ALA A 89 -17.12 5.49 -0.12
C ALA A 89 -16.38 6.69 0.48
N ILE A 90 -16.27 6.76 1.80
CA ILE A 90 -15.52 7.82 2.50
C ILE A 90 -14.03 7.76 2.12
N THR A 91 -13.44 6.55 2.08
CA THR A 91 -12.05 6.37 1.68
C THR A 91 -11.80 6.86 0.25
N PHE A 92 -12.67 6.48 -0.69
CA PHE A 92 -12.58 6.95 -2.08
C PHE A 92 -12.84 8.45 -2.21
N ALA A 93 -13.73 9.02 -1.39
CA ALA A 93 -13.99 10.45 -1.36
C ALA A 93 -12.73 11.23 -0.96
N PHE A 94 -11.95 10.75 0.02
CA PHE A 94 -10.68 11.39 0.38
C PHE A 94 -9.65 11.34 -0.76
N VAL A 95 -9.56 10.21 -1.47
CA VAL A 95 -8.67 10.10 -2.63
C VAL A 95 -9.09 11.07 -3.74
N ALA A 96 -10.38 11.06 -4.10
CA ALA A 96 -10.93 11.96 -5.11
C ALA A 96 -10.75 13.43 -4.72
N PHE A 97 -10.95 13.78 -3.45
CA PHE A 97 -10.72 15.12 -2.94
C PHE A 97 -9.26 15.55 -3.09
N GLY A 98 -8.30 14.67 -2.79
CA GLY A 98 -6.88 14.94 -3.02
C GLY A 98 -6.56 15.21 -4.50
N VAL A 99 -7.16 14.44 -5.42
CA VAL A 99 -7.00 14.65 -6.87
C VAL A 99 -7.59 15.99 -7.31
N VAL A 100 -8.76 16.37 -6.78
CA VAL A 100 -9.38 17.67 -7.06
C VAL A 100 -8.52 18.81 -6.55
N LEU A 101 -7.99 18.72 -5.32
CA LEU A 101 -7.09 19.72 -4.76
C LEU A 101 -5.81 19.85 -5.58
N TYR A 102 -5.22 18.73 -6.01
CA TYR A 102 -4.07 18.76 -6.91
C TYR A 102 -4.41 19.49 -8.22
N LYS A 103 -5.55 19.17 -8.84
CA LYS A 103 -6.00 19.84 -10.07
C LYS A 103 -6.19 21.35 -9.86
N ILE A 104 -6.79 21.77 -8.74
CA ILE A 104 -6.93 23.19 -8.40
C ILE A 104 -5.54 23.81 -8.27
N GLY A 105 -4.63 23.19 -7.52
CA GLY A 105 -3.25 23.66 -7.38
C GLY A 105 -2.55 23.88 -8.72
N VAL A 106 -2.65 22.93 -9.65
CA VAL A 106 -2.04 23.04 -11.00
C VAL A 106 -2.63 24.19 -11.82
N ASN A 107 -3.92 24.51 -11.65
CA ASN A 107 -4.55 25.58 -12.43
C ASN A 107 -4.31 26.98 -11.85
N TYR A 108 -4.11 27.11 -10.54
CA TYR A 108 -4.03 28.42 -9.87
C TYR A 108 -2.64 28.77 -9.34
N LEU A 109 -1.72 27.81 -9.23
CA LEU A 109 -0.35 28.03 -8.76
C LEU A 109 0.64 27.72 -9.89
N PRO A 110 1.73 28.50 -10.04
CA PRO A 110 2.80 28.22 -11.00
C PRO A 110 3.71 27.08 -10.50
N ILE A 111 3.14 25.87 -10.39
CA ILE A 111 3.85 24.67 -9.88
C ILE A 111 4.52 23.84 -10.97
N LEU A 112 4.15 24.06 -12.23
CA LEU A 112 4.82 23.44 -13.37
C LEU A 112 5.86 24.43 -13.90
N GLU A 113 7.09 23.96 -14.07
CA GLU A 113 8.13 24.74 -14.76
C GLU A 113 7.66 25.02 -16.20
N GLU A 114 7.85 26.27 -16.67
CA GLU A 114 7.58 26.61 -18.07
C GLU A 114 8.45 25.72 -18.97
N GLU A 115 7.86 25.13 -20.03
CA GLU A 115 8.62 24.40 -21.05
C GLU A 115 9.73 25.31 -21.61
N HIS A 116 10.95 25.14 -21.12
CA HIS A 116 12.14 25.68 -21.78
C HIS A 116 12.33 24.87 -23.07
N LYS A 117 11.90 25.46 -24.19
CA LYS A 117 12.21 25.00 -25.54
C LYS A 117 13.68 25.25 -25.88
#